data_AF-A0ABD6XHK9-F1
#
_entry.id   AF-A0ABD6XHK9-F1
#
_cell.length_a   1.000
_cell.length_b   1.000
_cell.length_c   1.000
_cell.angle_alpha   90.00
_cell.angle_beta   90.00
_cell.angle_gamma   90.00
#
_symmetry.space_group_name_H-M   'P 1'
#
loop_
_entity.id
_entity.type
_entity.pdbx_description
1 polymer ?
#
loop_
_entity_poly.entity_id
_entity_poly.type
_entity_poly.pdbx_seq_one_letter_code
_entity_poly.pdbx_strand_id
1 'polypeptide(L)'
;MVKKLVFPGEDINNFDFEALWDVAEMNDDEKSFTYAGTGKNEGLQFTLGYKSRPEEYERVKKIHLEDIEHNKKIFAKELSEHKISEDEYKEKLKKASVVADFIPEFFLDEDYLEEEDLASPAGSADSPDFF
;
A
#
# COMPACT_ATOMS: atom_id res chain seq x y z
N MET A 1 25.19 -1.34 6.54
CA MET A 1 23.73 -1.09 6.61
C MET A 1 23.03 -2.42 6.81
N VAL A 2 22.33 -2.59 7.94
CA VAL A 2 21.43 -3.73 8.16
C VAL A 2 20.09 -3.32 7.57
N LYS A 3 19.61 -4.05 6.56
CA LYS A 3 18.29 -3.82 5.96
C LYS A 3 17.24 -4.32 6.94
N LYS A 4 16.37 -3.44 7.44
CA LYS A 4 15.25 -3.81 8.32
C LYS A 4 13.95 -3.61 7.56
N LEU A 5 13.06 -4.60 7.61
CA LEU A 5 11.71 -4.48 7.05
C LEU A 5 10.90 -3.48 7.89
N VAL A 6 10.04 -2.73 7.21
CA VAL A 6 9.01 -1.88 7.83
C VAL A 6 7.85 -2.69 8.44
N PHE A 7 7.88 -4.02 8.28
CA PHE A 7 6.87 -4.95 8.78
C PHE A 7 7.41 -5.69 10.01
N PRO A 8 7.08 -5.24 11.24
CA PRO A 8 7.53 -5.92 12.44
C PRO A 8 6.92 -7.32 12.52
N GLY A 9 7.78 -8.34 12.64
CA GLY A 9 7.37 -9.74 12.72
C GLY A 9 7.48 -10.52 11.41
N GLU A 10 7.72 -9.85 10.28
CA GLU A 10 7.97 -10.53 9.01
C GLU A 10 9.43 -10.98 8.89
N ASP A 11 9.61 -12.21 8.43
CA ASP A 11 10.93 -12.76 8.15
C ASP A 11 11.40 -12.29 6.77
N ILE A 12 12.62 -11.74 6.69
CA ILE A 12 13.21 -11.27 5.44
C ILE A 12 13.30 -12.34 4.35
N ASN A 13 13.35 -13.62 4.73
CA ASN A 13 13.38 -14.74 3.79
C ASN A 13 12.00 -15.04 3.18
N ASN A 14 10.92 -14.56 3.81
CA ASN A 14 9.54 -14.71 3.33
C ASN A 14 9.07 -13.47 2.56
N PHE A 15 9.74 -12.34 2.72
CA PHE A 15 9.46 -11.11 2.00
C PHE A 15 9.94 -11.18 0.55
N ASP A 16 9.08 -10.78 -0.39
CA ASP A 16 9.43 -10.67 -1.80
C ASP A 16 9.72 -9.22 -2.17
N PHE A 17 10.99 -8.91 -2.36
CA PHE A 17 11.46 -7.57 -2.73
C PHE A 17 11.14 -7.19 -4.17
N GLU A 18 10.83 -8.17 -5.02
CA GLU A 18 10.47 -7.96 -6.42
C GLU A 18 8.95 -7.96 -6.61
N ALA A 19 8.19 -8.22 -5.54
CA ALA A 19 6.75 -8.19 -5.60
C ALA A 19 6.23 -6.75 -5.77
N LEU A 20 5.24 -6.69 -6.64
CA LEU A 20 4.45 -5.52 -6.97
C LEU A 20 3.52 -5.14 -5.81
N TRP A 21 3.21 -3.86 -5.67
CA TRP A 21 2.36 -3.34 -4.58
C TRP A 21 1.18 -2.55 -5.13
N ASP A 22 -0.03 -2.99 -4.83
CA ASP A 22 -1.27 -2.37 -5.28
C ASP A 22 -1.64 -1.14 -4.44
N VAL A 23 -2.08 -0.05 -5.06
CA VAL A 23 -2.63 1.12 -4.33
C VAL A 23 -4.03 0.82 -3.81
N ALA A 24 -4.11 0.41 -2.54
CA ALA A 24 -5.37 0.09 -1.88
C ALA A 24 -6.22 1.33 -1.54
N GLU A 25 -5.58 2.43 -1.16
CA GLU A 25 -6.27 3.66 -0.77
C GLU A 25 -5.46 4.91 -1.15
N MET A 26 -6.15 6.00 -1.50
CA MET A 26 -5.58 7.32 -1.71
C MET A 26 -6.35 8.33 -0.86
N ASN A 27 -5.64 9.09 -0.02
CA ASN A 27 -6.22 10.14 0.80
C ASN A 27 -5.69 11.51 0.35
N ASP A 28 -6.57 12.28 -0.31
CA ASP A 28 -6.26 13.60 -0.86
C ASP A 28 -6.06 14.69 0.20
N ASP A 29 -6.71 14.56 1.34
CA ASP A 29 -6.63 15.52 2.45
C ASP A 29 -5.33 15.34 3.22
N GLU A 30 -4.95 14.08 3.48
CA GLU A 30 -3.71 13.74 4.17
C GLU A 30 -2.50 13.66 3.26
N LYS A 31 -2.72 13.72 1.94
CA LYS A 31 -1.68 13.55 0.92
C LYS A 31 -0.94 12.23 1.12
N SER A 32 -1.67 11.13 1.19
CA SER A 32 -1.10 9.79 1.43
C SER A 32 -1.68 8.71 0.51
N PHE A 33 -0.90 7.65 0.34
CA PHE A 33 -1.27 6.44 -0.39
C PHE A 33 -1.04 5.21 0.50
N THR A 34 -2.03 4.32 0.56
CA THR A 34 -1.89 2.99 1.18
C THR A 34 -1.63 1.97 0.09
N TYR A 35 -0.57 1.20 0.26
CA TYR A 35 -0.13 0.13 -0.64
C TYR A 35 -0.38 -1.23 0.02
N ALA A 36 -0.94 -2.17 -0.73
CA ALA A 36 -1.15 -3.55 -0.34
C ALA A 36 -0.22 -4.47 -1.13
N GLY A 37 0.41 -5.40 -0.41
CA GLY A 37 1.34 -6.33 -1.01
C GLY A 37 0.62 -7.37 -1.84
N THR A 38 1.29 -7.81 -2.90
CA THR A 38 0.82 -8.90 -3.77
C THR A 38 1.73 -10.11 -3.64
N GLY A 39 1.26 -11.27 -4.10
CA GLY A 39 2.07 -12.50 -4.08
C GLY A 39 2.48 -12.91 -2.67
N LYS A 40 3.78 -13.04 -2.41
CA LYS A 40 4.28 -13.41 -1.06
C LYS A 40 4.10 -12.31 -0.02
N ASN A 41 3.88 -11.07 -0.45
CA ASN A 41 3.60 -9.95 0.43
C ASN A 41 2.09 -9.76 0.66
N GLU A 42 1.25 -10.70 0.19
CA GLU A 42 -0.19 -10.65 0.42
C GLU A 42 -0.50 -10.56 1.92
N GLY A 43 -1.41 -9.65 2.28
CA GLY A 43 -1.76 -9.35 3.67
C GLY A 43 -0.89 -8.27 4.32
N LEU A 44 0.23 -7.89 3.71
CA LEU A 44 1.03 -6.73 4.16
C LEU A 44 0.46 -5.43 3.58
N GLN A 45 0.43 -4.38 4.39
CA GLN A 45 0.01 -3.05 3.97
C GLN A 45 0.87 -1.97 4.61
N PHE A 46 1.17 -0.92 3.86
CA PHE A 46 1.85 0.27 4.41
C PHE A 46 1.31 1.54 3.78
N THR A 47 1.39 2.65 4.53
CA THR A 47 0.93 3.97 4.08
C THR A 47 2.13 4.90 3.93
N LEU A 48 2.22 5.57 2.78
CA LEU A 48 3.20 6.63 2.54
C LEU A 48 2.53 8.00 2.58
N GLY A 49 3.02 8.85 3.47
CA GLY A 49 2.65 10.26 3.54
C GLY A 49 3.57 11.13 2.67
N TYR A 50 2.97 12.06 1.93
CA TYR A 50 3.64 13.02 1.06
C TYR A 50 3.40 14.47 1.49
N LYS A 51 2.96 14.71 2.74
CA LYS A 51 2.67 16.07 3.25
C LYS A 51 3.85 17.04 3.09
N SER A 52 5.08 16.57 3.32
CA SER A 52 6.30 17.36 3.13
C SER A 52 6.76 17.46 1.67
N ARG A 53 6.15 16.69 0.76
CA ARG A 53 6.54 16.54 -0.66
C ARG A 53 5.31 16.57 -1.59
N PRO A 54 4.57 17.69 -1.63
CA PRO A 54 3.30 17.78 -2.36
C PRO A 54 3.45 17.58 -3.87
N GLU A 55 4.60 17.93 -4.46
CA GLU A 55 4.86 17.70 -5.88
C GLU A 55 4.98 16.20 -6.22
N GLU A 56 5.50 15.41 -5.28
CA GLU A 56 5.61 13.96 -5.41
C GLU A 56 4.22 13.31 -5.27
N TYR A 57 3.40 13.81 -4.34
CA TYR A 57 2.00 13.39 -4.22
C TYR A 57 1.23 13.55 -5.53
N GLU A 58 1.26 14.75 -6.12
CA GLU A 58 0.51 15.03 -7.36
C GLU A 58 1.05 14.21 -8.54
N ARG A 59 2.35 13.91 -8.57
CA ARG A 59 2.95 13.02 -9.57
C ARG A 59 2.43 11.59 -9.43
N VAL A 60 2.50 11.02 -8.23
CA VAL A 60 2.04 9.65 -7.95
C VAL A 60 0.54 9.53 -8.18
N LYS A 61 -0.24 10.51 -7.73
CA LYS A 61 -1.68 10.61 -8.00
C LYS A 61 -2.00 10.61 -9.47
N LYS A 62 -1.31 11.42 -10.26
CA LYS A 62 -1.52 11.48 -11.70
C LYS A 62 -1.28 10.12 -12.36
N ILE A 63 -0.15 9.47 -12.03
CA ILE A 63 0.19 8.13 -12.54
C ILE A 63 -0.90 7.12 -12.16
N HIS A 64 -1.29 7.08 -10.89
CA HIS A 64 -2.33 6.18 -10.40
C HIS A 64 -3.67 6.36 -11.12
N LEU A 65 -4.09 7.62 -11.37
CA LEU A 65 -5.32 7.91 -12.11
C LEU A 65 -5.23 7.50 -13.59
N GLU A 66 -4.09 7.74 -14.25
CA GLU A 66 -3.84 7.32 -15.64
C GLU A 66 -3.91 5.79 -15.77
N ASP A 67 -3.38 5.06 -14.78
CA ASP A 67 -3.40 3.60 -14.78
C ASP A 67 -4.80 3.04 -14.52
N ILE A 68 -5.58 3.65 -13.61
CA ILE A 68 -7.00 3.30 -13.43
C ILE A 68 -7.75 3.44 -14.76
N GLU A 69 -7.52 4.54 -15.49
CA GLU A 69 -8.15 4.76 -16.80
C GLU A 69 -7.68 3.74 -17.84
N HIS A 70 -6.40 3.39 -17.84
CA HIS A 70 -5.85 2.36 -18.72
C HIS A 70 -6.51 1.00 -18.46
N ASN A 71 -6.58 0.57 -17.20
CA ASN A 71 -7.19 -0.70 -16.80
C ASN A 71 -8.68 -0.74 -17.11
N LYS A 72 -9.42 0.37 -16.91
CA LYS A 72 -10.82 0.50 -17.33
C LYS A 72 -11.00 0.20 -18.82
N LYS A 73 -10.12 0.68 -19.68
CA LYS A 73 -10.17 0.43 -21.13
C LYS A 73 -9.90 -1.04 -21.45
N ILE A 74 -8.95 -1.67 -20.75
CA ILE A 74 -8.67 -3.11 -20.89
C ILE A 74 -9.92 -3.92 -20.51
N PHE A 75 -10.50 -3.67 -19.34
CA PHE A 75 -11.66 -4.42 -18.86
C PHE A 75 -12.88 -4.21 -19.76
N ALA A 76 -13.10 -2.99 -20.27
CA ALA A 76 -14.18 -2.72 -21.21
C ALA A 76 -13.99 -3.48 -22.53
N LYS A 77 -12.74 -3.60 -23.01
CA LYS A 77 -12.41 -4.42 -24.18
C LYS A 77 -12.67 -5.90 -23.89
N GLU A 78 -12.22 -6.43 -22.76
CA GLU A 78 -12.48 -7.83 -22.36
C GLU A 78 -13.98 -8.15 -22.29
N LEU A 79 -14.80 -7.24 -21.76
CA LEU A 79 -16.25 -7.39 -21.72
C LEU A 79 -16.85 -7.44 -23.14
N SER A 80 -16.42 -6.54 -24.02
CA SER A 80 -16.88 -6.49 -25.42
C SER A 80 -16.48 -7.72 -26.23
N GLU A 81 -15.35 -8.35 -25.88
CA GLU A 81 -14.86 -9.60 -26.45
C GLU A 81 -15.47 -10.84 -25.77
N HIS A 82 -16.39 -10.66 -24.83
CA HIS A 82 -17.04 -11.73 -24.04
C HIS A 82 -16.04 -12.62 -23.28
N LYS A 83 -14.87 -12.08 -22.92
CA LYS A 83 -13.86 -12.77 -22.11
C LYS A 83 -14.18 -12.73 -20.63
N ILE A 84 -14.90 -11.71 -20.19
CA ILE A 84 -15.38 -11.53 -18.82
C ILE A 84 -16.87 -11.24 -18.83
N SER A 85 -17.55 -11.55 -17.73
CA SER A 85 -18.96 -11.21 -17.53
C SER A 85 -19.14 -9.75 -17.10
N GLU A 86 -20.37 -9.22 -17.17
CA GLU A 86 -20.67 -7.89 -16.63
C GLU A 86 -20.41 -7.78 -15.12
N ASP A 87 -20.64 -8.87 -14.37
CA ASP A 87 -20.40 -8.89 -12.92
C ASP A 87 -18.91 -8.90 -12.62
N GLU A 88 -18.13 -9.69 -13.36
CA GLU A 88 -16.66 -9.70 -13.27
C GLU A 88 -16.07 -8.33 -13.67
N TYR A 89 -16.61 -7.68 -14.70
CA TYR A 89 -16.23 -6.31 -15.06
C TYR A 89 -16.45 -5.34 -13.89
N LYS A 90 -17.61 -5.40 -13.21
CA LYS A 90 -17.90 -4.56 -12.03
C LYS A 90 -16.96 -4.86 -10.86
N GLU A 91 -16.60 -6.12 -10.64
CA GLU A 91 -15.62 -6.49 -9.61
C GLU A 91 -14.21 -5.98 -9.93
N LYS A 92 -13.75 -6.17 -11.18
CA LYS A 92 -12.46 -5.65 -11.64
C LYS A 92 -12.40 -4.12 -11.57
N LEU A 93 -13.50 -3.41 -11.87
CA LEU A 93 -13.58 -1.96 -11.71
C LEU A 93 -13.40 -1.49 -10.26
N LYS A 94 -13.94 -2.24 -9.29
CA LYS A 94 -13.76 -1.93 -7.86
C LYS A 94 -12.32 -2.17 -7.40
N LYS A 95 -11.64 -3.12 -8.04
CA LYS A 95 -10.25 -3.51 -7.74
C LYS A 95 -9.22 -2.89 -8.68
N ALA A 96 -9.61 -1.94 -9.54
CA ALA A 96 -8.73 -1.32 -10.53
C ALA A 96 -7.61 -0.45 -9.93
N SER A 97 -7.46 -0.48 -8.59
CA SER A 97 -6.24 -0.17 -7.84
C SER A 97 -5.03 -0.76 -8.54
N VAL A 98 -4.09 0.10 -8.94
CA VAL A 98 -2.92 -0.33 -9.71
C VAL A 98 -1.74 -0.58 -8.78
N VAL A 99 -1.06 -1.68 -9.08
CA VAL A 99 0.36 -1.96 -8.84
C VAL A 99 1.21 -0.73 -9.13
N ALA A 100 1.73 -0.08 -8.10
CA ALA A 100 2.92 0.72 -8.30
C ALA A 100 4.09 -0.25 -8.54
N ASP A 101 4.84 -0.03 -9.63
CA ASP A 101 6.26 -0.42 -9.76
C ASP A 101 7.10 0.37 -8.73
N PHE A 102 6.63 0.39 -7.49
CA PHE A 102 7.29 0.99 -6.37
C PHE A 102 8.19 -0.11 -5.82
N ILE A 103 9.43 -0.15 -6.33
CA ILE A 103 10.53 -0.64 -5.51
C ILE A 103 10.62 0.40 -4.40
N PRO A 104 10.26 0.08 -3.15
CA PRO A 104 10.52 1.01 -2.08
C PRO A 104 12.04 1.16 -2.06
N GLU A 105 12.56 2.31 -2.47
CA GLU A 105 13.89 2.74 -2.03
C GLU A 105 13.90 3.03 -0.51
N PHE A 106 12.93 2.48 0.25
CA PHE A 106 12.92 2.34 1.69
C PHE A 106 13.93 1.27 2.14
N PHE A 107 15.20 1.49 1.81
CA PHE A 107 16.22 1.27 2.81
C PHE A 107 16.12 2.49 3.73
N LEU A 108 15.36 2.34 4.81
CA LEU A 108 15.29 3.34 5.87
C LEU A 108 16.72 3.70 6.30
N ASP A 109 17.20 4.88 5.92
CA ASP A 109 18.16 5.58 6.77
C ASP A 109 17.42 5.81 8.10
N GLU A 110 18.10 5.57 9.23
CA GLU A 110 17.55 5.61 10.59
C GLU A 110 16.82 6.93 10.93
N ASP A 111 16.99 7.97 10.12
CA ASP A 111 16.41 9.30 10.26
C ASP A 111 14.94 9.43 9.78
N TYR A 112 14.35 8.38 9.18
CA TYR A 112 12.98 8.44 8.61
C TYR A 112 11.86 7.92 9.51
N LEU A 113 12.15 7.47 10.73
CA LEU A 113 11.15 7.15 11.73
C LEU A 113 11.03 8.33 12.72
N GLU A 114 10.03 9.19 12.54
CA GLU A 114 9.53 9.94 13.70
C GLU A 114 8.89 8.91 14.65
N GLU A 115 9.45 8.77 15.85
CA GLU A 115 9.12 7.69 16.81
C GLU A 115 7.66 7.68 17.35
N GLU A 116 6.73 8.46 16.80
CA GLU A 116 5.44 8.70 17.46
C GLU A 116 4.28 7.75 17.06
N ASP A 117 4.39 6.94 16.01
CA ASP A 117 3.28 6.05 15.58
C ASP A 117 3.51 4.55 15.83
N LEU A 118 4.44 4.19 16.73
CA LEU A 118 4.53 2.82 17.24
C LEU A 118 3.48 2.58 18.34
N ALA A 119 2.32 2.11 17.89
CA ALA A 119 1.34 1.31 18.63
C ALA A 119 0.78 1.91 19.93
N SER A 120 -0.51 2.26 19.89
CA SER A 120 -1.35 2.30 21.10
C SER A 120 -1.26 0.96 21.84
N PRO A 121 -0.83 0.91 23.12
CA PRO A 121 -1.09 -0.25 23.95
C PRO A 121 -2.57 -0.20 24.35
N ALA A 122 -3.39 -1.02 23.68
CA ALA A 122 -4.70 -1.38 24.20
C ALA A 122 -4.55 -1.92 25.63
N GLY A 123 -5.39 -1.44 26.53
CA GLY A 123 -5.25 -1.65 27.96
C GLY A 123 -5.33 -3.11 28.39
N SER A 124 -4.61 -3.41 29.47
CA SER A 124 -4.95 -4.47 30.40
C SER A 124 -4.73 -3.91 31.81
N ALA A 125 -5.85 -3.79 32.52
CA ALA A 125 -5.92 -3.51 33.93
C ALA A 125 -5.26 -4.65 34.72
N ASP A 126 -4.35 -4.32 35.64
CA ASP A 126 -4.29 -4.99 36.93
C ASP A 126 -3.51 -4.13 37.93
N SER A 127 -4.23 -3.62 38.93
CA SER A 127 -3.73 -3.30 40.26
C SER A 127 -4.41 -4.32 41.19
N PRO A 128 -3.84 -4.79 42.33
CA PRO A 128 -2.76 -4.16 43.10
C PRO A 128 -1.70 -5.16 43.63
N ASP A 129 -0.64 -4.67 44.28
CA ASP A 129 -0.20 -5.29 45.53
C ASP A 129 0.49 -4.25 46.44
N PHE A 130 -0.07 -4.13 47.64
CA PHE A 130 0.47 -3.37 48.77
C PHE A 130 1.51 -4.23 49.50
N PHE A 131 2.69 -3.68 49.76
CA PHE A 131 3.52 -4.03 50.91
C PHE A 131 4.22 -2.79 51.46
#